data_AF-A0A841KW00-F1
#
_entry.id   AF-A0A841KW00-F1
#
_cell.length_a   1.000
_cell.length_b   1.000
_cell.length_c   1.000
_cell.angle_alpha   90.00
_cell.angle_beta   90.00
_cell.angle_gamma   90.00
#
_symmetry.space_group_name_H-M   'P 1'
#
loop_
_entity.id
_entity.type
_entity.pdbx_description
1 polymer ?
#
loop_
_entity_poly.entity_id
_entity_poly.type
_entity_poly.pdbx_seq_one_letter_code
_entity_poly.pdbx_strand_id
1 'polypeptide(L)'
;MAKIYVNEQNGMLAKASSLSGIKGVAEELGFTVLISNYRSFFYSIFRKYNQDSGKFEFVKLSKTNKEKEEVLRQQGYEKIKDAYSNEILQQFLFLS
;
A
#
# COMPACT_ATOMS: atom_id res chain seq x y z
N MET A 1 -5.52 -14.70 7.69
CA MET A 1 -4.89 -14.07 6.51
C MET A 1 -4.48 -12.66 6.86
N ALA A 2 -3.32 -12.20 6.42
CA ALA A 2 -2.94 -10.81 6.61
C ALA A 2 -3.71 -9.84 5.67
N LYS A 3 -3.67 -8.56 6.00
CA LYS A 3 -4.27 -7.47 5.25
C LYS A 3 -3.19 -6.42 5.08
N ILE A 4 -3.28 -5.66 4.01
CA ILE A 4 -2.49 -4.44 3.87
C ILE A 4 -3.46 -3.29 4.06
N TYR A 5 -3.15 -2.43 5.02
CA TYR A 5 -3.87 -1.22 5.31
C TYR A 5 -3.10 -0.03 4.76
N VAL A 6 -3.82 1.01 4.36
CA VAL A 6 -3.27 2.25 3.82
C VAL A 6 -3.89 3.44 4.53
N ASN A 7 -3.10 4.49 4.75
CA ASN A 7 -3.61 5.79 5.17
C ASN A 7 -3.56 6.74 3.96
N GLU A 8 -4.73 7.18 3.49
CA GLU A 8 -4.85 8.05 2.31
C GLU A 8 -4.35 9.47 2.56
N GLN A 9 -4.21 9.91 3.81
CA GLN A 9 -3.79 11.28 4.14
C GLN A 9 -2.26 11.44 4.07
N ASN A 10 -1.51 10.50 4.64
CA ASN A 10 -0.04 10.54 4.69
C ASN A 10 0.64 9.51 3.76
N GLY A 11 -0.16 8.63 3.18
CA GLY A 11 0.27 7.66 2.19
C GLY A 11 1.07 6.48 2.77
N MET A 12 0.96 6.23 4.08
CA MET A 12 1.66 5.13 4.77
C MET A 12 0.90 3.80 4.66
N LEU A 13 1.63 2.69 4.79
CA LEU A 13 1.12 1.33 4.83
C LEU A 13 1.34 0.70 6.21
N ALA A 14 0.38 -0.12 6.62
CA ALA A 14 0.48 -1.01 7.77
C ALA A 14 0.13 -2.45 7.38
N LYS A 15 0.88 -3.43 7.91
CA LYS A 15 0.70 -4.85 7.62
C LYS A 15 -0.10 -5.52 8.72
N ALA A 16 -1.06 -6.40 8.40
CA ALA A 16 -1.96 -6.95 9.43
C ALA A 16 -1.32 -7.87 10.48
N SER A 17 -0.07 -8.32 10.35
CA SER A 17 0.59 -8.95 11.49
C SER A 17 0.76 -7.95 12.65
N SER A 18 0.88 -6.65 12.35
CA SER A 18 0.95 -5.59 13.37
C SER A 18 -0.41 -5.05 13.81
N LEU A 19 -1.53 -5.40 13.15
CA LEU A 19 -2.86 -4.82 13.43
C LEU A 19 -3.95 -5.84 13.86
N SER A 20 -3.59 -7.09 14.12
CA SER A 20 -4.56 -8.08 14.64
C SER A 20 -5.03 -7.67 16.04
N GLY A 21 -6.34 -7.47 16.22
CA GLY A 21 -6.94 -7.00 17.48
C GLY A 21 -7.07 -5.48 17.63
N ILE A 22 -6.48 -4.68 16.73
CA ILE A 22 -6.50 -3.20 16.81
C ILE A 22 -7.11 -2.54 15.57
N LYS A 23 -8.10 -3.21 14.94
CA LYS A 23 -8.82 -2.71 13.76
C LYS A 23 -9.44 -1.32 14.02
N GLY A 24 -10.08 -1.13 15.18
CA GLY A 24 -10.69 0.14 15.55
C GLY A 24 -9.67 1.28 15.62
N VAL A 25 -8.53 1.03 16.27
CA VAL A 25 -7.42 2.01 16.36
C VAL A 25 -6.85 2.33 14.98
N ALA A 26 -6.68 1.33 14.12
CA ALA A 26 -6.22 1.56 12.75
C ALA A 26 -7.21 2.45 11.97
N GLU A 27 -8.52 2.19 12.09
CA GLU A 27 -9.56 2.99 11.45
C GLU A 27 -9.62 4.43 12.00
N GLU A 28 -9.46 4.62 13.32
CA GLU A 28 -9.33 5.93 13.97
C GLU A 28 -8.10 6.71 13.50
N LEU A 29 -6.98 6.01 13.25
CA LEU A 29 -5.77 6.57 12.65
C LEU A 29 -5.86 6.79 11.13
N GLY A 30 -7.05 6.60 10.54
CA GLY A 30 -7.31 6.85 9.12
C GLY A 30 -6.83 5.75 8.18
N PHE A 31 -6.52 4.55 8.70
CA PHE A 31 -6.16 3.41 7.87
C PHE A 31 -7.39 2.66 7.35
N THR A 32 -7.41 2.41 6.04
CA THR A 32 -8.42 1.60 5.34
C THR A 32 -7.79 0.35 4.73
N VAL A 33 -8.59 -0.66 4.38
CA VAL A 33 -8.09 -1.93 3.83
C VAL A 33 -7.82 -1.81 2.33
N LEU A 34 -6.57 -1.96 1.90
CA LEU A 34 -6.21 -2.04 0.48
C LEU A 34 -6.32 -3.47 -0.08
N ILE A 35 -5.91 -4.47 0.72
CA ILE A 35 -5.91 -5.89 0.35
C ILE A 35 -6.41 -6.72 1.53
N SER A 36 -7.53 -7.43 1.34
CA SER A 36 -8.21 -8.22 2.38
C SER A 36 -7.88 -9.72 2.36
N ASN A 37 -7.44 -10.26 1.22
CA ASN A 37 -7.16 -11.68 1.02
C ASN A 37 -5.66 -11.92 0.75
N TYR A 38 -4.88 -12.14 1.81
CA TYR A 38 -3.41 -12.15 1.78
C TYR A 38 -2.80 -13.21 0.85
N ARG A 39 -2.59 -12.79 -0.38
CA ARG A 39 -1.50 -13.23 -1.23
C ARG A 39 -0.59 -12.03 -1.47
N SER A 40 -0.23 -11.26 -0.43
CA SER A 40 0.60 -10.04 -0.56
C SER A 40 1.91 -10.28 -1.30
N PHE A 41 2.44 -11.49 -1.17
CA PHE A 41 3.58 -11.98 -1.91
C PHE A 41 3.40 -11.85 -3.42
N PHE A 42 2.18 -11.73 -3.95
CA PHE A 42 1.93 -11.68 -5.39
C PHE A 42 1.64 -10.28 -5.93
N TYR A 43 1.70 -9.23 -5.10
CA TYR A 43 1.35 -7.88 -5.54
C TYR A 43 2.50 -6.90 -5.38
N SER A 44 2.77 -6.15 -6.45
CA SER A 44 3.45 -4.85 -6.38
C SER A 44 2.43 -3.80 -5.92
N ILE A 45 2.86 -2.83 -5.11
CA ILE A 45 2.01 -1.70 -4.70
C ILE A 45 2.68 -0.40 -5.13
N PHE A 46 1.85 0.52 -5.60
CA PHE A 46 2.21 1.83 -6.09
C PHE A 46 1.37 2.90 -5.40
N ARG A 47 1.92 4.10 -5.26
CA ARG A 47 1.27 5.26 -4.63
C ARG A 47 1.45 6.52 -5.48
N LYS A 48 0.46 7.41 -5.51
CA LYS A 48 0.57 8.76 -6.07
C LYS A 48 -0.19 9.76 -5.21
N TYR A 49 0.33 10.98 -5.04
CA TYR A 49 -0.45 12.06 -4.44
C TYR A 49 -1.37 12.69 -5.49
N ASN A 50 -2.67 12.71 -5.22
CA ASN A 50 -3.66 13.40 -6.04
C ASN A 50 -3.91 14.78 -5.43
N GLN A 51 -3.54 15.84 -6.17
CA GLN A 51 -3.67 17.22 -5.73
C GLN A 51 -5.13 17.68 -5.63
N ASP A 52 -6.01 17.17 -6.49
CA ASP A 52 -7.42 17.57 -6.53
C ASP A 52 -8.18 17.08 -5.28
N SER A 53 -7.87 15.86 -4.82
CA SER A 53 -8.50 15.27 -3.62
C SER A 53 -7.70 15.51 -2.34
N GLY A 54 -6.46 15.97 -2.43
CA GLY A 54 -5.54 16.12 -1.29
C GLY A 54 -5.17 14.80 -0.63
N LYS A 55 -5.23 13.69 -1.38
CA LYS A 55 -5.07 12.33 -0.86
C LYS A 55 -4.11 11.50 -1.69
N PHE A 56 -3.56 10.46 -1.08
CA PHE A 56 -2.79 9.43 -1.73
C PHE A 56 -3.68 8.34 -2.32
N GLU A 57 -3.47 8.09 -3.61
CA GLU A 57 -4.06 6.98 -4.34
C GLU A 57 -3.12 5.78 -4.32
N PHE A 58 -3.69 4.58 -4.28
CA PHE A 58 -2.93 3.34 -4.27
C PHE A 58 -3.38 2.41 -5.40
N VAL A 59 -2.41 1.87 -6.14
CA VAL A 59 -2.63 0.89 -7.21
C VAL A 59 -1.87 -0.38 -6.90
N LYS A 60 -2.47 -1.54 -7.18
CA LYS A 60 -1.84 -2.85 -7.03
C LYS A 60 -1.78 -3.57 -8.37
N LEU A 61 -0.64 -4.21 -8.63
CA LEU A 61 -0.46 -5.07 -9.80
C LEU A 61 -0.21 -6.51 -9.34
N SER A 62 -0.99 -7.45 -9.84
CA SER A 62 -0.77 -8.87 -9.60
C SER A 62 0.37 -9.38 -10.49
N LYS A 63 1.43 -9.92 -9.88
CA LYS A 63 2.66 -10.41 -10.51
C LYS A 63 3.51 -9.30 -11.14
N THR A 64 4.79 -9.59 -11.34
CA THR A 64 5.74 -8.67 -11.99
C THR A 64 5.35 -8.46 -13.46
N ASN A 65 5.15 -7.21 -13.86
CA ASN A 65 4.91 -6.82 -15.25
C ASN A 65 5.59 -5.48 -15.53
N LYS A 66 6.80 -5.51 -16.12
CA LYS A 66 7.63 -4.32 -16.31
C LYS A 66 6.95 -3.23 -17.14
N GLU A 67 6.19 -3.60 -18.16
CA GLU A 67 5.47 -2.66 -19.02
C GLU A 67 4.42 -1.87 -18.24
N LYS A 68 3.57 -2.56 -17.46
CA LYS A 68 2.56 -1.91 -16.62
C LYS A 68 3.18 -1.08 -15.50
N GLU A 69 4.27 -1.55 -14.91
CA GLU A 69 4.99 -0.79 -13.89
C GLU A 69 5.58 0.51 -14.46
N GLU A 70 6.10 0.47 -15.70
CA GLU A 70 6.63 1.65 -16.38
C GLU A 70 5.52 2.66 -16.72
N VAL A 71 4.36 2.19 -17.20
CA VAL A 71 3.19 3.06 -17.42
C VAL A 71 2.78 3.78 -16.13
N LEU A 72 2.73 3.08 -15.00
CA LEU A 72 2.41 3.69 -13.70
C LEU A 72 3.45 4.74 -13.30
N ARG A 73 4.75 4.46 -13.49
CA ARG A 73 5.83 5.42 -13.21
C ARG A 73 5.70 6.69 -14.05
N GLN A 74 5.42 6.56 -15.35
CA GLN A 74 5.19 7.69 -16.26
C GLN A 74 3.97 8.53 -15.86
N GLN A 75 2.96 7.91 -15.24
CA GLN A 75 1.80 8.60 -14.66
C GLN A 75 2.09 9.25 -13.30
N GLY A 76 3.32 9.13 -12.78
CA GLY A 76 3.74 9.71 -11.51
C GLY A 76 3.49 8.83 -10.28
N TYR A 77 3.23 7.53 -10.46
CA TYR A 77 3.16 6.60 -9.34
C TYR A 77 4.56 6.15 -8.91
N GLU A 78 4.79 6.16 -7.61
CA GLU A 78 5.99 5.60 -6.98
C GLU A 78 5.74 4.16 -6.53
N LYS A 79 6.72 3.28 -6.76
CA LYS A 79 6.65 1.89 -6.31
C LYS A 79 7.06 1.80 -4.84
N ILE A 80 6.16 1.30 -4.00
CA ILE A 80 6.38 1.24 -2.54
C ILE A 80 6.69 -0.18 -2.05
N LYS A 81 6.32 -1.18 -2.84
CA LYS A 81 6.51 -2.61 -2.54
C LYS A 81 6.61 -3.42 -3.82
N ASP A 82 7.56 -4.35 -3.87
CA ASP A 82 7.71 -5.31 -4.96
C ASP A 82 6.77 -6.52 -4.82
N ALA A 83 6.33 -7.04 -5.96
CA ALA A 83 5.81 -8.40 -6.05
C ALA A 83 6.89 -9.40 -5.62
N TYR A 84 6.46 -10.49 -5.01
CA TYR A 84 7.30 -11.57 -4.45
C TYR A 84 8.24 -11.13 -3.32
N SER A 85 7.99 -9.95 -2.75
CA SER A 85 8.59 -9.50 -1.51
C SER A 85 7.51 -9.25 -0.45
N ASN A 86 7.88 -9.38 0.82
CA ASN A 86 7.09 -8.89 1.95
C ASN A 86 7.56 -7.52 2.44
N GLU A 87 8.65 -7.01 1.88
CA GLU A 87 9.26 -5.75 2.25
C GLU A 87 8.48 -4.58 1.64
N ILE A 88 8.34 -3.53 2.44
CA ILE A 88 7.80 -2.23 2.04
C ILE A 88 8.92 -1.25 2.35
N LEU A 89 9.17 -0.27 1.47
CA LEU A 89 10.22 0.72 1.74
C LEU A 89 9.91 1.48 3.04
N GLN A 90 10.93 1.66 3.87
CA GLN A 90 10.77 2.16 5.24
C GLN A 90 10.04 3.51 5.33
N GLN A 91 10.28 4.41 4.37
CA GLN A 91 9.60 5.72 4.31
C GLN A 91 8.08 5.63 4.13
N PHE A 92 7.55 4.47 3.71
CA PHE A 92 6.12 4.21 3.58
C PHE A 92 5.57 3.32 4.68
N LEU A 93 6.39 2.89 5.64
CA LEU A 93 5.99 1.99 6.71
C LEU A 93 5.59 2.76 7.96
N PHE A 94 4.37 2.53 8.43
CA PHE A 94 3.94 2.97 9.75
C PHE A 94 4.51 2.01 10.80
N LEU A 95 5.64 2.37 11.36
CA LEU A 95 6.26 1.70 12.51
C LEU A 95 6.28 2.68 13.67
N SER A 96 5.83 2.23 14.84
CA SER A 96 6.09 2.86 16.14
C SER A 96 7.52 2.57 16.57
#